data_AF-A0A8C6TAW8-F1
#
_entry.id   AF-A0A8C6TAW8-F1
#
_cell.length_a   1.000
_cell.length_b   1.000
_cell.length_c   1.000
_cell.angle_alpha   90.00
_cell.angle_beta   90.00
_cell.angle_gamma   90.00
#
_symmetry.space_group_name_H-M   'P 1'
#
loop_
_entity.id
_entity.type
_entity.pdbx_description
1 polymer ?
#
loop_
_entity_poly.entity_id
_entity_poly.type
_entity_poly.pdbx_seq_one_letter_code
_entity_poly.pdbx_strand_id
1 'polypeptide(L)'
;MRAACSPVRDFFRALVQPEYSAVTDVYVLMFLADTVDFIIIVFGFWAFGKHSAAADITSSLSEDQVPEAFLVMVLIQFGTMVVDRLVFQVILVLGIHFWMFFILPTVTERRFNQNLVAQLWYFVKCVYFGLSAYQIRSGYPTRVLGNFLTKSHNYLNLFLFQGFRMVPFLTELRAVMDWVWTDTTLSLSSWICVEDIYAHCFTLKCWRESEKRYPQPRGQKKKRVVKYGMGGLIVLLLICIVWFPLLFMSLVKSVAGVVNRPLDVSVTVTLGGFQPVFTMSAQQNQLRDLSEKDYQAFLSSYSYEPSALQFLEAYSAEDVTVAELPGSSNSLWTISPPSRHYLSHVLHLDSFPLTLSWTVQRYCPLLTTSLQEISQLSRLATLKVLNVFNCVSSVIPDVFPCFLRAPSDSNAKPIGQLYPGTNHRRGAVTERREAGLQLFVFSDKVSPPSLGFLAGYGYNHGTVCLVVLVIGKFVREFFSGISHSIMFEELPCVDRILKLCTDIFLVRTGDRELELEEELYAKLIFLYRSPETLIKWTRR
;
A
#
# COMPACT_ATOMS: atom_id res chain seq x y z
N MET A 1 -49.31 30.45 -14.93
CA MET A 1 -48.06 30.20 -14.17
C MET A 1 -48.04 30.85 -12.77
N ARG A 2 -48.44 32.12 -12.55
CA ARG A 2 -48.41 32.74 -11.20
C ARG A 2 -49.33 32.09 -10.15
N ALA A 3 -50.48 31.54 -10.55
CA ALA A 3 -51.42 30.88 -9.64
C ALA A 3 -50.94 29.52 -9.10
N ALA A 4 -50.10 28.79 -9.83
CA ALA A 4 -49.57 27.49 -9.41
C ALA A 4 -48.39 27.61 -8.44
N CYS A 5 -47.63 28.71 -8.50
CA CYS A 5 -46.51 28.97 -7.59
C CYS A 5 -46.94 29.52 -6.22
N SER A 6 -48.15 30.05 -6.07
CA SER A 6 -48.68 30.52 -4.78
C SER A 6 -48.64 29.43 -3.70
N PRO A 7 -49.29 28.26 -3.88
CA PRO A 7 -49.32 27.24 -2.84
C PRO A 7 -47.93 26.69 -2.50
N VAL A 8 -47.04 26.58 -3.49
CA VAL A 8 -45.64 26.15 -3.29
C VAL A 8 -44.86 27.19 -2.47
N ARG A 9 -45.00 28.47 -2.82
CA ARG A 9 -44.34 29.56 -2.08
C ARG A 9 -44.86 29.67 -0.65
N ASP A 10 -46.15 29.50 -0.45
CA ASP A 10 -46.78 29.54 0.86
C ASP A 10 -46.36 28.32 1.70
N PHE A 11 -46.22 27.14 1.10
CA PHE A 11 -45.64 25.95 1.75
C PHE A 11 -44.19 26.17 2.19
N PHE A 12 -43.31 26.66 1.31
CA PHE A 12 -41.91 26.95 1.68
C PHE A 12 -41.81 28.06 2.73
N ARG A 13 -42.70 29.07 2.69
CA ARG A 13 -42.76 30.10 3.72
C ARG A 13 -43.16 29.50 5.08
N ALA A 14 -44.18 28.64 5.11
CA ALA A 14 -44.60 27.94 6.32
C ALA A 14 -43.52 26.98 6.86
N LEU A 15 -42.71 26.38 5.98
CA LEU A 15 -41.59 25.51 6.37
C LEU A 15 -40.40 26.29 6.95
N VAL A 16 -40.06 27.46 6.38
CA VAL A 16 -38.92 28.28 6.83
C VAL A 16 -39.27 29.07 8.10
N GLN A 17 -40.53 29.47 8.26
CA GLN A 17 -41.02 30.24 9.41
C GLN A 17 -42.23 29.54 10.06
N PRO A 18 -42.04 28.41 10.75
CA PRO A 18 -43.12 27.77 11.49
C PRO A 18 -43.49 28.57 12.73
N GLU A 19 -44.78 28.58 13.12
CA GLU A 19 -45.27 29.20 14.36
C GLU A 19 -44.70 28.53 15.62
N TYR A 20 -44.38 27.23 15.52
CA TYR A 20 -43.74 26.45 16.57
C TYR A 20 -42.82 25.40 15.94
N SER A 21 -41.56 25.36 16.38
CA SER A 21 -40.58 24.35 15.98
C SER A 21 -40.22 23.46 17.17
N ALA A 22 -40.47 22.15 17.02
CA ALA A 22 -39.97 21.15 17.95
C ALA A 22 -38.49 20.89 17.66
N VAL A 23 -37.65 21.80 18.14
CA VAL A 23 -36.20 21.81 17.88
C VAL A 23 -35.55 20.50 18.29
N THR A 24 -34.84 19.86 17.35
CA THR A 24 -34.03 18.66 17.59
C THR A 24 -32.66 18.81 16.94
N ASP A 25 -31.65 18.11 17.47
CA ASP A 25 -30.31 18.04 16.89
C ASP A 25 -30.02 16.61 16.41
N VAL A 26 -30.11 16.41 15.10
CA VAL A 26 -29.89 15.13 14.41
C VAL A 26 -28.58 15.14 13.62
N TYR A 27 -27.79 16.23 13.70
CA TYR A 27 -26.55 16.41 12.95
C TYR A 27 -25.57 15.24 13.13
N VAL A 28 -25.48 14.72 14.35
CA VAL A 28 -24.60 13.57 14.67
C VAL A 28 -24.95 12.32 13.85
N LEU A 29 -26.24 12.03 13.73
CA LEU A 29 -26.70 10.87 12.97
C LEU A 29 -26.50 11.08 11.47
N MET A 30 -26.64 12.32 10.99
CA MET A 30 -26.32 12.70 9.61
C MET A 30 -24.82 12.51 9.32
N PHE A 31 -23.96 13.02 10.20
CA PHE A 31 -22.50 12.87 10.08
C PHE A 31 -22.06 11.39 10.14
N LEU A 32 -22.69 10.59 11.01
CA LEU A 32 -22.42 9.15 11.06
C LEU A 32 -22.82 8.46 9.75
N ALA A 33 -23.98 8.81 9.18
CA ALA A 33 -24.40 8.28 7.88
C ALA A 33 -23.39 8.63 6.78
N ASP A 34 -22.93 9.88 6.72
CA ASP A 34 -21.91 10.29 5.75
C ASP A 34 -20.56 9.60 5.97
N THR A 35 -20.19 9.34 7.23
CA THR A 35 -18.97 8.57 7.56
C THR A 35 -19.09 7.12 7.08
N VAL A 36 -20.24 6.49 7.29
CA VAL A 36 -20.52 5.15 6.79
C VAL A 36 -20.52 5.12 5.25
N ASP A 37 -21.09 6.12 4.60
CA ASP A 37 -21.03 6.28 3.14
C ASP A 37 -19.60 6.40 2.63
N PHE A 38 -18.76 7.19 3.30
CA PHE A 38 -17.35 7.30 2.95
C PHE A 38 -16.62 5.97 3.09
N ILE A 39 -16.85 5.22 4.18
CA ILE A 39 -16.31 3.88 4.39
C ILE A 39 -16.76 2.94 3.27
N ILE A 40 -18.04 2.96 2.89
CA ILE A 40 -18.57 2.14 1.79
C ILE A 40 -17.90 2.48 0.45
N ILE A 41 -17.68 3.77 0.15
CA ILE A 41 -16.99 4.18 -1.08
C ILE A 41 -15.54 3.68 -1.08
N VAL A 42 -14.79 3.92 0.00
CA VAL A 42 -13.37 3.58 0.11
C VAL A 42 -13.14 2.07 0.02
N PHE A 43 -13.87 1.28 0.81
CA PHE A 43 -13.76 -0.17 0.71
C PHE A 43 -14.33 -0.67 -0.61
N GLY A 44 -15.40 -0.06 -1.13
CA GLY A 44 -16.05 -0.45 -2.36
C GLY A 44 -15.41 0.03 -3.66
N PHE A 45 -14.15 0.48 -3.67
CA PHE A 45 -13.52 1.11 -4.85
C PHE A 45 -13.61 0.23 -6.12
N TRP A 46 -13.54 -1.10 -5.97
CA TRP A 46 -13.67 -2.07 -7.07
C TRP A 46 -15.02 -2.02 -7.77
N ALA A 47 -16.07 -1.60 -7.07
CA ALA A 47 -17.43 -1.61 -7.58
C ALA A 47 -17.74 -0.44 -8.51
N PHE A 48 -16.87 0.58 -8.52
CA PHE A 48 -17.02 1.79 -9.33
C PHE A 48 -16.13 1.77 -10.60
N GLY A 49 -15.46 0.65 -10.88
CA GLY A 49 -14.71 0.41 -12.13
C GLY A 49 -15.50 -0.37 -13.18
N LYS A 50 -15.07 -0.28 -14.45
CA LYS A 50 -15.71 -0.96 -15.60
C LYS A 50 -15.58 -2.49 -15.55
N HIS A 51 -14.44 -3.03 -15.11
CA HIS A 51 -14.15 -4.49 -15.09
C HIS A 51 -14.31 -5.11 -13.70
N SER A 52 -14.80 -6.34 -13.62
CA SER A 52 -15.24 -6.97 -12.36
C SER A 52 -14.03 -7.44 -11.57
N ALA A 53 -13.54 -6.62 -10.63
CA ALA A 53 -12.33 -6.92 -9.87
C ALA A 53 -12.49 -8.01 -8.79
N ALA A 54 -13.63 -8.72 -8.73
CA ALA A 54 -13.83 -9.77 -7.72
C ALA A 54 -12.87 -10.97 -7.92
N ALA A 55 -12.31 -11.15 -9.11
CA ALA A 55 -11.31 -12.18 -9.40
C ALA A 55 -9.89 -11.62 -9.61
N ASP A 56 -9.72 -10.28 -9.61
CA ASP A 56 -8.56 -9.66 -10.25
C ASP A 56 -8.18 -8.31 -9.61
N ILE A 57 -8.21 -8.27 -8.28
CA ILE A 57 -7.66 -7.14 -7.50
C ILE A 57 -6.19 -6.92 -7.87
N THR A 58 -5.49 -8.01 -8.25
CA THR A 58 -4.09 -8.05 -8.66
C THR A 58 -3.83 -7.40 -10.03
N SER A 59 -4.73 -7.57 -11.01
CA SER A 59 -4.57 -6.95 -12.34
C SER A 59 -4.94 -5.46 -12.30
N SER A 60 -5.97 -5.11 -11.52
CA SER A 60 -6.40 -3.71 -11.33
C SER A 60 -5.34 -2.86 -10.62
N LEU A 61 -4.61 -3.43 -9.65
CA LEU A 61 -3.50 -2.75 -8.98
C LEU A 61 -2.27 -2.60 -9.90
N SER A 62 -2.11 -3.48 -10.89
CA SER A 62 -1.02 -3.40 -11.86
C SER A 62 -1.27 -2.42 -13.00
N GLU A 63 -2.51 -2.01 -13.25
CA GLU A 63 -2.86 -1.03 -14.27
C GLU A 63 -2.78 0.43 -13.78
N ASP A 64 -2.44 0.69 -12.51
CA ASP A 64 -2.27 2.03 -11.89
C ASP A 64 -3.45 3.02 -12.09
N GLN A 65 -4.59 2.54 -12.62
CA GLN A 65 -5.75 3.36 -12.95
C GLN A 65 -6.77 3.27 -11.83
N VAL A 66 -6.76 4.27 -10.95
CA VAL A 66 -7.86 4.49 -10.01
C VAL A 66 -9.13 4.84 -10.82
N PRO A 67 -10.28 4.17 -10.58
CA PRO A 67 -11.49 4.48 -11.33
C PRO A 67 -11.90 5.96 -11.17
N GLU A 68 -12.06 6.68 -12.29
CA GLU A 68 -12.41 8.10 -12.26
C GLU A 68 -13.74 8.36 -11.55
N ALA A 69 -14.73 7.48 -11.73
CA ALA A 69 -16.02 7.55 -11.05
C ALA A 69 -15.89 7.45 -9.52
N PHE A 70 -14.94 6.66 -9.02
CA PHE A 70 -14.65 6.58 -7.58
C PHE A 70 -14.09 7.91 -7.07
N LEU A 71 -13.13 8.51 -7.77
CA LEU A 71 -12.54 9.79 -7.36
C LEU A 71 -13.59 10.91 -7.28
N VAL A 72 -14.47 10.99 -8.28
CA VAL A 72 -15.53 12.00 -8.28
C VAL A 72 -16.54 11.73 -7.15
N MET A 73 -16.89 10.47 -6.87
CA MET A 73 -17.77 10.13 -5.74
C MET A 73 -17.16 10.50 -4.39
N VAL A 74 -15.86 10.26 -4.18
CA VAL A 74 -15.15 10.68 -2.96
C VAL A 74 -15.12 12.19 -2.83
N LEU A 75 -14.84 12.91 -3.93
CA LEU A 75 -14.81 14.38 -3.94
C LEU A 75 -16.19 14.97 -3.64
N ILE A 76 -17.25 14.43 -4.25
CA ILE A 76 -18.62 14.82 -3.95
C ILE A 76 -18.95 14.51 -2.49
N GLN A 77 -18.62 13.31 -1.98
CA GLN A 77 -18.91 12.94 -0.59
C GLN A 77 -18.24 13.92 0.39
N PHE A 78 -16.96 14.25 0.19
CA PHE A 78 -16.25 15.24 0.99
C PHE A 78 -16.88 16.64 0.87
N GLY A 79 -17.24 17.05 -0.36
CA GLY A 79 -17.94 18.31 -0.60
C GLY A 79 -19.29 18.39 0.14
N THR A 80 -20.06 17.30 0.14
CA THR A 80 -21.35 17.24 0.85
C THR A 80 -21.20 17.23 2.38
N MET A 81 -20.10 16.69 2.91
CA MET A 81 -19.79 16.75 4.35
C MET A 81 -19.48 18.19 4.81
N VAL A 82 -18.88 19.01 3.95
CA VAL A 82 -18.50 20.40 4.26
C VAL A 82 -19.64 21.37 4.02
N VAL A 83 -20.45 21.16 2.99
CA VAL A 83 -21.55 22.05 2.58
C VAL A 83 -22.89 21.48 3.05
N ASP A 84 -23.23 21.73 4.31
CA ASP A 84 -24.55 21.38 4.85
C ASP A 84 -25.33 22.63 5.27
N ARG A 85 -26.05 23.24 4.31
CA ARG A 85 -27.06 24.29 4.60
C ARG A 85 -28.30 24.17 3.70
N LEU A 86 -29.46 24.40 4.32
CA LEU A 86 -30.86 24.37 3.88
C LEU A 86 -31.17 24.50 2.37
N VAL A 87 -30.50 25.40 1.64
CA VAL A 87 -30.82 25.68 0.23
C VAL A 87 -30.30 24.57 -0.71
N PHE A 88 -29.35 23.76 -0.25
CA PHE A 88 -28.69 22.75 -1.07
C PHE A 88 -29.38 21.38 -1.09
N GLN A 89 -30.29 21.06 -0.15
CA GLN A 89 -30.84 19.69 -0.07
C GLN A 89 -31.62 19.28 -1.33
N VAL A 90 -32.45 20.17 -1.89
CA VAL A 90 -33.23 19.86 -3.11
C VAL A 90 -32.30 19.62 -4.30
N ILE A 91 -31.26 20.45 -4.46
CA ILE A 91 -30.25 20.31 -5.52
C ILE A 91 -29.46 19.01 -5.34
N LEU A 92 -29.09 18.69 -4.10
CA LEU A 92 -28.27 17.53 -3.76
C LEU A 92 -29.05 16.22 -3.97
N VAL A 93 -30.32 16.17 -3.58
CA VAL A 93 -31.20 15.03 -3.86
C VAL A 93 -31.31 14.80 -5.36
N LEU A 94 -31.65 15.83 -6.15
CA LEU A 94 -31.77 15.71 -7.60
C LEU A 94 -30.43 15.32 -8.25
N GLY A 95 -29.33 15.91 -7.80
CA GLY A 95 -27.98 15.64 -8.28
C GLY A 95 -27.55 14.19 -8.02
N ILE A 96 -27.74 13.68 -6.81
CA ILE A 96 -27.38 12.29 -6.46
C ILE A 96 -28.27 11.27 -7.20
N HIS A 97 -29.57 11.53 -7.36
CA HIS A 97 -30.43 10.64 -8.17
C HIS A 97 -30.00 10.64 -9.64
N PHE A 98 -29.73 11.82 -10.21
CA PHE A 98 -29.25 11.92 -11.58
C PHE A 98 -27.91 11.19 -11.76
N TRP A 99 -26.98 11.40 -10.83
CA TRP A 99 -25.66 10.76 -10.85
C TRP A 99 -25.78 9.23 -10.75
N MET A 100 -26.57 8.73 -9.80
CA MET A 100 -26.66 7.30 -9.50
C MET A 100 -27.39 6.51 -10.59
N PHE A 101 -28.43 7.07 -11.20
CA PHE A 101 -29.26 6.34 -12.18
C PHE A 101 -28.83 6.57 -13.63
N PHE A 102 -28.17 7.69 -13.96
CA PHE A 102 -27.78 8.00 -15.35
C PHE A 102 -26.26 7.98 -15.55
N ILE A 103 -25.49 8.70 -14.73
CA ILE A 103 -24.04 8.84 -14.95
C ILE A 103 -23.31 7.55 -14.57
N LEU A 104 -23.55 7.03 -13.35
CA LEU A 104 -22.82 5.87 -12.85
C LEU A 104 -23.03 4.61 -13.72
N PRO A 105 -24.25 4.24 -14.16
CA PRO A 105 -24.44 3.08 -15.03
C PRO A 105 -23.85 3.28 -16.42
N THR A 106 -23.80 4.52 -16.92
CA THR A 106 -23.17 4.86 -18.21
C THR A 106 -21.65 4.75 -18.14
N VAL A 107 -21.04 5.22 -17.06
CA VAL A 107 -19.58 5.20 -16.88
C VAL A 107 -19.07 3.81 -16.49
N THR A 108 -19.82 3.07 -15.66
CA THR A 108 -19.42 1.72 -15.20
C THR A 108 -19.89 0.60 -16.11
N GLU A 109 -20.74 0.89 -17.10
CA GLU A 109 -21.37 -0.08 -18.01
C GLU A 109 -22.12 -1.22 -17.30
N ARG A 110 -22.49 -1.00 -16.02
CA ARG A 110 -23.21 -1.96 -15.18
C ARG A 110 -24.56 -1.41 -14.78
N ARG A 111 -25.56 -2.30 -14.76
CA ARG A 111 -26.88 -1.96 -14.22
C ARG A 111 -26.75 -1.78 -12.70
N PHE A 112 -27.40 -0.73 -12.17
CA PHE A 112 -27.45 -0.45 -10.73
C PHE A 112 -27.90 -1.68 -9.91
N ASN A 113 -28.83 -2.47 -10.44
CA ASN A 113 -29.36 -3.68 -9.77
C ASN A 113 -28.30 -4.79 -9.53
N GLN A 114 -27.18 -4.77 -10.25
CA GLN A 114 -26.09 -5.75 -10.07
C GLN A 114 -24.99 -5.24 -9.13
N ASN A 115 -24.99 -3.94 -8.81
CA ASN A 115 -23.97 -3.32 -7.98
C ASN A 115 -24.45 -3.17 -6.53
N LEU A 116 -24.19 -4.18 -5.70
CA LEU A 116 -24.56 -4.16 -4.28
C LEU A 116 -23.91 -3.01 -3.50
N VAL A 117 -22.68 -2.63 -3.84
CA VAL A 117 -21.98 -1.53 -3.16
C VAL A 117 -22.67 -0.19 -3.44
N ALA A 118 -23.03 0.07 -4.69
CA ALA A 118 -23.77 1.28 -5.07
C ALA A 118 -25.18 1.31 -4.44
N GLN A 119 -25.84 0.16 -4.32
CA GLN A 119 -27.13 0.05 -3.62
C GLN A 119 -27.02 0.35 -2.14
N LEU A 120 -26.00 -0.20 -1.47
CA LEU A 120 -25.76 0.03 -0.04
C LEU A 120 -25.45 1.51 0.22
N TRP A 121 -24.57 2.11 -0.60
CA TRP A 121 -24.27 3.53 -0.53
C TRP A 121 -25.51 4.39 -0.75
N TYR A 122 -26.30 4.10 -1.80
CA TYR A 122 -27.52 4.86 -2.08
C TYR A 122 -28.55 4.72 -0.96
N PHE A 123 -28.67 3.54 -0.35
CA PHE A 123 -29.55 3.32 0.79
C PHE A 123 -29.15 4.17 2.00
N VAL A 124 -27.86 4.16 2.37
CA VAL A 124 -27.36 4.97 3.49
C VAL A 124 -27.50 6.47 3.18
N LYS A 125 -27.25 6.90 1.94
CA LYS A 125 -27.49 8.29 1.52
C LYS A 125 -28.98 8.68 1.57
N CYS A 126 -29.89 7.76 1.30
CA CYS A 126 -31.34 7.98 1.49
C CYS A 126 -31.70 8.14 2.97
N VAL A 127 -31.07 7.37 3.86
CA VAL A 127 -31.21 7.58 5.32
C VAL A 127 -30.71 8.97 5.70
N TYR A 128 -29.54 9.41 5.19
CA TYR A 128 -29.05 10.77 5.36
C TYR A 128 -30.07 11.82 4.90
N PHE A 129 -30.66 11.66 3.70
CA PHE A 129 -31.70 12.58 3.22
C PHE A 129 -32.93 12.64 4.12
N GLY A 130 -33.35 11.49 4.66
CA GLY A 130 -34.44 11.42 5.63
C GLY A 130 -34.12 12.17 6.93
N LEU A 131 -32.91 11.99 7.46
CA LEU A 131 -32.43 12.70 8.66
C LEU A 131 -32.29 14.21 8.42
N SER A 132 -31.75 14.60 7.27
CA SER A 132 -31.64 16.00 6.84
C SER A 132 -33.01 16.66 6.70
N ALA A 133 -33.97 16.01 6.03
CA ALA A 133 -35.34 16.52 5.92
C ALA A 133 -36.04 16.64 7.28
N TYR A 134 -35.80 15.68 8.18
CA TYR A 134 -36.30 15.72 9.55
C TYR A 134 -35.71 16.91 10.32
N GLN A 135 -34.40 17.16 10.20
CA GLN A 135 -33.72 18.29 10.83
C GLN A 135 -34.30 19.63 10.35
N ILE A 136 -34.53 19.79 9.05
CA ILE A 136 -35.11 21.02 8.48
C ILE A 136 -36.54 21.23 8.99
N ARG A 137 -37.34 20.18 9.07
CA ARG A 137 -38.71 20.25 9.59
C ARG A 137 -38.75 20.64 11.06
N SER A 138 -37.88 20.07 11.87
CA SER A 138 -37.81 20.32 13.31
C SER A 138 -37.16 21.67 13.65
N GLY A 139 -36.40 22.26 12.73
CA GLY A 139 -35.64 23.49 12.92
C GLY A 139 -34.33 23.26 13.68
N TYR A 140 -33.44 24.24 13.61
CA TYR A 140 -32.13 24.17 14.24
C TYR A 140 -32.16 24.72 15.68
N PRO A 141 -31.47 24.07 16.64
CA PRO A 141 -31.37 24.61 17.98
C PRO A 141 -30.56 25.89 18.01
N THR A 142 -30.98 26.82 18.86
CA THR A 142 -30.20 28.03 19.19
C THR A 142 -28.96 27.72 20.02
N ARG A 143 -28.80 26.48 20.52
CA ARG A 143 -27.64 26.01 21.29
C ARG A 143 -27.10 24.71 20.68
N VAL A 144 -26.20 24.84 19.71
CA VAL A 144 -25.55 23.69 19.03
C VAL A 144 -24.16 23.37 19.63
N LEU A 145 -23.68 24.15 20.61
CA LEU A 145 -22.32 23.97 21.12
C LEU A 145 -22.18 22.82 22.12
N GLY A 146 -21.25 21.92 21.80
CA GLY A 146 -20.81 20.79 22.61
C GLY A 146 -20.68 19.54 21.75
N ASN A 147 -19.51 18.91 21.78
CA ASN A 147 -19.32 17.61 21.11
C ASN A 147 -20.35 16.61 21.67
N PHE A 148 -21.08 15.91 20.82
CA PHE A 148 -22.16 15.03 21.23
C PHE A 148 -21.70 13.93 22.21
N LEU A 149 -20.45 13.47 22.06
CA LEU A 149 -19.84 12.44 22.89
C LEU A 149 -19.55 12.94 24.30
N THR A 150 -19.46 14.26 24.51
CA THR A 150 -19.03 14.84 25.78
C THR A 150 -20.17 15.16 26.74
N LYS A 151 -21.42 14.74 26.41
CA LYS A 151 -22.60 14.94 27.27
C LYS A 151 -22.64 14.01 28.50
N SER A 152 -21.99 12.85 28.46
CA SER A 152 -21.95 11.90 29.59
C SER A 152 -20.53 11.43 29.89
N HIS A 153 -20.26 11.15 31.17
CA HIS A 153 -18.92 10.81 31.68
C HIS A 153 -18.81 9.31 32.01
N ASN A 154 -19.08 8.46 31.03
CA ASN A 154 -19.04 6.99 31.15
C ASN A 154 -17.85 6.40 30.38
N TYR A 155 -17.47 5.15 30.69
CA TYR A 155 -16.45 4.41 29.93
C TYR A 155 -16.76 4.32 28.44
N LEU A 156 -18.05 4.12 28.08
CA LEU A 156 -18.47 4.05 26.69
C LEU A 156 -18.17 5.36 25.94
N ASN A 157 -18.50 6.50 26.54
CA ASN A 157 -18.21 7.81 25.95
C ASN A 157 -16.70 8.08 25.89
N LEU A 158 -15.94 7.64 26.89
CA LEU A 158 -14.47 7.73 26.87
C LEU A 158 -13.87 6.98 25.68
N PHE A 159 -14.25 5.71 25.48
CA PHE A 159 -13.72 4.91 24.38
C PHE A 159 -14.20 5.39 23.02
N LEU A 160 -15.46 5.80 22.88
CA LEU A 160 -15.97 6.38 21.63
C LEU A 160 -15.29 7.72 21.31
N PHE A 161 -15.05 8.56 22.31
CA PHE A 161 -14.35 9.84 22.12
C PHE A 161 -12.88 9.64 21.75
N GLN A 162 -12.19 8.68 22.38
CA GLN A 162 -10.84 8.32 21.94
C GLN A 162 -10.83 7.74 20.53
N GLY A 163 -11.77 6.85 20.21
CA GLY A 163 -11.93 6.31 18.85
C GLY A 163 -12.18 7.40 17.80
N PHE A 164 -13.01 8.38 18.12
CA PHE A 164 -13.27 9.56 17.28
C PHE A 164 -12.00 10.37 17.00
N ARG A 165 -11.13 10.58 18.00
CA ARG A 165 -9.85 11.29 17.85
C ARG A 165 -8.78 10.47 17.11
N MET A 166 -8.90 9.15 17.04
CA MET A 166 -7.97 8.30 16.30
C MET A 166 -8.22 8.35 14.79
N VAL A 167 -9.39 8.83 14.35
CA VAL A 167 -9.68 8.98 12.92
C VAL A 167 -8.89 10.18 12.38
N PRO A 168 -7.97 9.97 11.41
CA PRO A 168 -7.12 11.05 10.92
C PRO A 168 -7.95 12.10 10.18
N PHE A 169 -7.53 13.37 10.30
CA PHE A 169 -8.12 14.55 9.65
C PHE A 169 -9.56 14.90 10.07
N LEU A 170 -10.29 14.00 10.71
CA LEU A 170 -11.69 14.22 11.06
C LEU A 170 -11.83 15.31 12.13
N THR A 171 -11.06 15.20 13.20
CA THR A 171 -11.07 16.19 14.30
C THR A 171 -10.57 17.55 13.85
N GLU A 172 -9.57 17.59 12.99
CA GLU A 172 -8.94 18.80 12.48
C GLU A 172 -9.88 19.53 11.53
N LEU A 173 -10.50 18.80 10.58
CA LEU A 173 -11.50 19.37 9.69
C LEU A 173 -12.71 19.89 10.46
N ARG A 174 -13.17 19.15 11.47
CA ARG A 174 -14.25 19.61 12.35
C ARG A 174 -13.89 20.92 13.03
N ALA A 175 -12.72 21.00 13.69
CA ALA A 175 -12.30 22.20 14.41
C ALA A 175 -12.20 23.41 13.49
N VAL A 176 -11.67 23.23 12.27
CA VAL A 176 -11.55 24.30 11.26
C VAL A 176 -12.92 24.72 10.75
N MET A 177 -13.84 23.79 10.48
CA MET A 177 -15.20 24.11 10.07
C MET A 177 -15.94 24.86 11.16
N ASP A 178 -15.92 24.36 12.40
CA ASP A 178 -16.58 25.01 13.53
C ASP A 178 -16.03 26.45 13.71
N TRP A 179 -14.72 26.68 13.51
CA TRP A 179 -14.12 28.03 13.52
C TRP A 179 -14.56 28.94 12.36
N VAL A 180 -14.59 28.44 11.12
CA VAL A 180 -14.96 29.24 9.93
C VAL A 180 -16.41 29.74 10.01
N TRP A 181 -17.30 28.92 10.58
CA TRP A 181 -18.75 29.16 10.57
C TRP A 181 -19.31 29.70 11.89
N THR A 182 -18.47 29.92 12.90
CA THR A 182 -18.84 30.54 14.18
C THR A 182 -18.28 31.95 14.25
N ASP A 183 -19.11 32.90 14.66
CA ASP A 183 -18.66 34.27 14.95
C ASP A 183 -17.85 34.27 16.26
N THR A 184 -16.53 34.43 16.16
CA THR A 184 -15.60 34.44 17.31
C THR A 184 -14.50 35.48 17.09
N THR A 185 -13.94 36.02 18.17
CA THR A 185 -12.78 36.91 18.12
C THR A 185 -11.45 36.17 18.11
N LEU A 186 -11.45 34.87 18.43
CA LEU A 186 -10.25 34.08 18.57
C LEU A 186 -9.62 33.73 17.21
N SER A 187 -8.28 33.79 17.15
CA SER A 187 -7.52 33.23 16.04
C SER A 187 -7.69 31.70 15.96
N LEU A 188 -7.46 31.12 14.77
CA LEU A 188 -7.54 29.67 14.57
C LEU A 188 -6.64 28.87 15.54
N SER A 189 -5.42 29.35 15.81
CA SER A 189 -4.52 28.71 16.78
C SER A 189 -5.07 28.71 18.20
N SER A 190 -5.70 29.81 18.61
CA SER A 190 -6.36 29.95 19.91
C SER A 190 -7.60 29.06 20.00
N TRP A 191 -8.37 28.95 18.92
CA TRP A 191 -9.51 28.04 18.81
C TRP A 191 -9.11 26.59 19.03
N ILE A 192 -8.10 26.12 18.28
CA ILE A 192 -7.57 24.76 18.40
C ILE A 192 -7.03 24.50 19.81
N CYS A 193 -6.38 25.49 20.43
CA CYS A 193 -5.89 25.38 21.81
C CYS A 193 -7.02 25.16 22.82
N VAL A 194 -8.13 25.91 22.72
CA VAL A 194 -9.30 25.72 23.59
C VAL A 194 -9.91 24.33 23.40
N GLU A 195 -10.05 23.87 22.15
CA GLU A 195 -10.60 22.55 21.86
C GLU A 195 -9.73 21.41 22.37
N ASP A 196 -8.40 21.49 22.21
CA ASP A 196 -7.49 20.45 22.70
C ASP A 196 -7.47 20.39 24.23
N ILE A 197 -7.45 21.55 24.91
CA ILE A 197 -7.59 21.63 26.37
C ILE A 197 -8.90 20.98 26.82
N TYR A 198 -10.02 21.31 26.16
CA TYR A 198 -11.32 20.72 26.46
C TYR A 198 -11.33 19.20 26.27
N ALA A 199 -10.80 18.71 25.15
CA ALA A 199 -10.72 17.27 24.84
C ALA A 199 -9.87 16.51 25.87
N HIS A 200 -8.75 17.09 26.29
CA HIS A 200 -7.89 16.54 27.32
C HIS A 200 -8.60 16.52 28.69
N CYS A 201 -9.19 17.64 29.12
CA CYS A 201 -9.94 17.73 30.37
C CYS A 201 -11.14 16.78 30.42
N PHE A 202 -11.86 16.62 29.31
CA PHE A 202 -12.99 15.68 29.21
C PHE A 202 -12.53 14.23 29.40
N THR A 203 -11.45 13.84 28.74
CA THR A 203 -10.84 12.50 28.87
C THR A 203 -10.46 12.24 30.33
N LEU A 204 -9.80 13.21 30.96
CA LEU A 204 -9.40 13.12 32.37
C LEU A 204 -10.61 13.07 33.32
N LYS A 205 -11.66 13.86 33.06
CA LYS A 205 -12.91 13.81 33.83
C LYS A 205 -13.55 12.43 33.79
N CYS A 206 -13.61 11.80 32.60
CA CYS A 206 -14.14 10.45 32.45
C CYS A 206 -13.32 9.42 33.25
N TRP A 207 -11.99 9.52 33.23
CA TRP A 207 -11.13 8.67 34.06
C TRP A 207 -11.38 8.87 35.56
N ARG A 208 -11.47 10.12 36.03
CA ARG A 208 -11.75 10.43 37.44
C ARG A 208 -13.13 9.95 37.90
N GLU A 209 -14.17 10.12 37.09
CA GLU A 209 -15.50 9.56 37.38
C GLU A 209 -15.48 8.03 37.43
N SER A 210 -14.69 7.39 36.57
CA SER A 210 -14.53 5.94 36.58
C SER A 210 -13.83 5.43 37.84
N GLU A 211 -12.79 6.14 38.32
CA GLU A 211 -12.11 5.84 39.58
C GLU A 211 -13.02 6.06 40.79
N LYS A 212 -13.90 7.07 40.73
CA LYS A 212 -14.91 7.34 41.76
C LYS A 212 -15.97 6.24 41.81
N ARG A 213 -16.41 5.74 40.64
CA ARG A 213 -17.44 4.69 40.52
C ARG A 213 -16.90 3.31 40.90
N TYR A 214 -15.63 3.04 40.63
CA TYR A 214 -14.95 1.78 40.95
C TYR A 214 -13.70 2.03 41.82
N PRO A 215 -13.88 2.42 43.10
CA PRO A 215 -12.76 2.78 43.97
C PRO A 215 -11.88 1.56 44.25
N GLN A 216 -10.58 1.72 44.05
CA GLN A 216 -9.59 0.73 44.48
C GLN A 216 -9.02 1.13 45.85
N PRO A 217 -9.07 0.24 46.86
CA PRO A 217 -8.46 0.51 48.16
C PRO A 217 -6.94 0.72 48.02
N ARG A 218 -6.41 1.69 48.76
CA ARG A 218 -4.99 2.06 48.71
C ARG A 218 -4.11 0.91 49.20
N GLY A 219 -2.97 0.70 48.53
CA GLY A 219 -1.99 -0.31 48.90
C GLY A 219 -2.32 -1.75 48.51
N GLN A 220 -3.44 -2.00 47.81
CA GLN A 220 -3.77 -3.34 47.34
C GLN A 220 -3.15 -3.68 45.97
N LYS A 221 -2.83 -4.96 45.78
CA LYS A 221 -2.26 -5.48 44.53
C LYS A 221 -3.32 -5.42 43.42
N LYS A 222 -2.97 -4.89 42.25
CA LYS A 222 -3.82 -4.97 41.05
C LYS A 222 -4.09 -6.43 40.68
N LYS A 223 -5.32 -6.73 40.23
CA LYS A 223 -5.74 -8.08 39.83
C LYS A 223 -4.81 -8.64 38.75
N ARG A 224 -4.40 -9.90 38.91
CA ARG A 224 -3.49 -10.60 37.97
C ARG A 224 -4.05 -10.61 36.54
N VAL A 225 -5.36 -10.81 36.39
CA VAL A 225 -6.04 -10.83 35.07
C VAL A 225 -5.81 -9.54 34.29
N VAL A 226 -5.88 -8.37 34.94
CA VAL A 226 -5.66 -7.08 34.28
C VAL A 226 -4.19 -6.92 33.87
N LYS A 227 -3.25 -7.37 34.72
CA LYS A 227 -1.81 -7.30 34.42
C LYS A 227 -1.42 -8.20 33.25
N TYR A 228 -1.81 -9.47 33.29
CA TYR A 228 -1.47 -10.43 32.24
C TYR A 228 -2.28 -10.18 30.95
N GLY A 229 -3.54 -9.73 31.06
CA GLY A 229 -4.36 -9.38 29.90
C GLY A 229 -3.80 -8.17 29.15
N MET A 230 -3.65 -7.03 29.83
CA MET A 230 -3.16 -5.80 29.20
C MET A 230 -1.68 -5.93 28.79
N GLY A 231 -0.82 -6.45 29.69
CA GLY A 231 0.60 -6.63 29.39
C GLY A 231 0.83 -7.69 28.30
N GLY A 232 0.10 -8.80 28.33
CA GLY A 232 0.19 -9.85 27.31
C GLY A 232 -0.28 -9.36 25.94
N LEU A 233 -1.35 -8.57 25.88
CA LEU A 233 -1.82 -7.97 24.64
C LEU A 233 -0.78 -7.02 24.03
N ILE A 234 -0.15 -6.15 24.84
CA ILE A 234 0.90 -5.24 24.36
C ILE A 234 2.12 -6.01 23.85
N VAL A 235 2.57 -7.04 24.57
CA VAL A 235 3.71 -7.87 24.15
C VAL A 235 3.38 -8.63 22.86
N LEU A 236 2.20 -9.22 22.75
CA LEU A 236 1.75 -9.91 21.53
C LEU A 236 1.72 -8.95 20.34
N LEU A 237 1.16 -7.75 20.52
CA LEU A 237 1.08 -6.73 19.47
C LEU A 237 2.49 -6.31 19.00
N LEU A 238 3.44 -6.12 19.92
CA LEU A 238 4.83 -5.81 19.59
C LEU A 238 5.51 -6.94 18.82
N ILE A 239 5.29 -8.20 19.23
CA ILE A 239 5.80 -9.37 18.49
C ILE A 239 5.20 -9.41 17.09
N CYS A 240 3.89 -9.20 16.94
CA CYS A 240 3.23 -9.15 15.64
C CYS A 240 3.82 -8.06 14.74
N ILE A 241 4.05 -6.84 15.25
CA ILE A 241 4.65 -5.75 14.46
C ILE A 241 6.03 -6.13 13.92
N VAL A 242 6.86 -6.81 14.72
CA VAL A 242 8.23 -7.17 14.33
C VAL A 242 8.25 -8.40 13.42
N TRP A 243 7.46 -9.42 13.72
CA TRP A 243 7.51 -10.72 13.05
C TRP A 243 6.61 -10.82 11.82
N PHE A 244 5.45 -10.14 11.83
CA PHE A 244 4.50 -10.21 10.71
C PHE A 244 5.13 -9.83 9.37
N PRO A 245 5.89 -8.71 9.26
CA PRO A 245 6.55 -8.37 8.00
C PRO A 245 7.56 -9.42 7.55
N LEU A 246 8.32 -10.00 8.48
CA LEU A 246 9.33 -11.02 8.19
C LEU A 246 8.69 -12.32 7.68
N LEU A 247 7.63 -12.78 8.35
CA LEU A 247 6.87 -13.97 7.96
C LEU A 247 6.17 -13.76 6.61
N PHE A 248 5.55 -12.60 6.43
CA PHE A 248 4.86 -12.26 5.18
C PHE A 248 5.81 -12.31 3.98
N MET A 249 7.02 -11.74 4.10
CA MET A 249 8.01 -11.76 3.01
C MET A 249 8.49 -13.17 2.67
N SER A 250 8.65 -14.03 3.67
CA SER A 250 9.04 -15.42 3.44
C SER A 250 7.94 -16.23 2.73
N LEU A 251 6.67 -15.94 3.02
CA LEU A 251 5.52 -16.60 2.42
C LEU A 251 5.26 -16.15 0.97
N VAL A 252 5.43 -14.86 0.68
CA VAL A 252 5.20 -14.31 -0.67
C VAL A 252 6.15 -14.93 -1.71
N LYS A 253 7.44 -15.12 -1.35
CA LYS A 253 8.41 -15.70 -2.28
C LYS A 253 8.21 -17.20 -2.52
N SER A 254 7.75 -17.95 -1.51
CA SER A 254 7.62 -19.41 -1.60
C SER A 254 6.30 -19.86 -2.22
N VAL A 255 5.19 -19.15 -1.99
CA VAL A 255 3.85 -19.59 -2.41
C VAL A 255 3.40 -18.94 -3.71
N ALA A 256 3.84 -17.72 -4.01
CA ALA A 256 3.35 -16.93 -5.15
C ALA A 256 4.35 -16.79 -6.31
N GLY A 257 5.52 -17.42 -6.24
CA GLY A 257 6.55 -17.31 -7.29
C GLY A 257 6.06 -17.86 -8.64
N VAL A 258 6.07 -17.02 -9.66
CA VAL A 258 5.73 -17.36 -11.05
C VAL A 258 7.00 -17.74 -11.81
N VAL A 259 6.92 -18.79 -12.63
CA VAL A 259 8.04 -19.25 -13.47
C VAL A 259 8.34 -18.21 -14.56
N ASN A 260 9.59 -17.72 -14.63
CA ASN A 260 10.01 -16.72 -15.61
C ASN A 260 10.84 -17.34 -16.75
N ARG A 261 10.14 -17.88 -17.75
CA ARG A 261 10.76 -18.62 -18.86
C ARG A 261 11.53 -17.68 -19.81
N PRO A 262 12.65 -18.12 -20.38
CA PRO A 262 13.33 -17.37 -21.43
C PRO A 262 12.48 -17.36 -22.71
N LEU A 263 12.39 -16.18 -23.34
CA LEU A 263 11.73 -15.95 -24.62
C LEU A 263 12.70 -16.14 -25.79
N ASP A 264 13.96 -15.77 -25.58
CA ASP A 264 15.05 -15.92 -26.54
C ASP A 264 16.35 -16.21 -25.79
N VAL A 265 17.14 -17.13 -26.32
CA VAL A 265 18.49 -17.41 -25.81
C VAL A 265 19.45 -17.29 -26.98
N SER A 266 20.29 -16.27 -26.96
CA SER A 266 21.28 -16.05 -28.01
C SER A 266 22.69 -16.29 -27.51
N VAL A 267 23.53 -16.82 -28.39
CA VAL A 267 24.95 -17.08 -28.17
C VAL A 267 25.74 -16.46 -29.30
N THR A 268 26.76 -15.68 -28.94
CA THR A 268 27.68 -15.09 -29.89
C THR A 268 29.12 -15.45 -29.55
N VAL A 269 29.89 -15.77 -30.59
CA VAL A 269 31.32 -16.04 -30.49
C VAL A 269 32.05 -14.97 -31.27
N THR A 270 32.84 -14.17 -30.57
CA THR A 270 33.68 -13.13 -31.16
C THR A 270 35.15 -13.50 -31.04
N LEU A 271 35.89 -13.18 -32.08
CA LEU A 271 37.34 -13.26 -32.10
C LEU A 271 37.85 -11.85 -31.79
N GLY A 272 38.41 -11.61 -30.61
CA GLY A 272 38.88 -10.30 -30.17
C GLY A 272 37.82 -9.19 -30.35
N GLY A 273 38.23 -8.07 -30.95
CA GLY A 273 37.35 -6.95 -31.30
C GLY A 273 36.75 -7.03 -32.71
N PHE A 274 36.84 -8.17 -33.40
CA PHE A 274 36.29 -8.34 -34.74
C PHE A 274 34.80 -8.69 -34.70
N GLN A 275 34.14 -8.58 -35.85
CA GLN A 275 32.74 -9.00 -36.03
C GLN A 275 32.57 -10.47 -35.60
N PRO A 276 31.46 -10.82 -34.89
CA PRO A 276 31.20 -12.18 -34.44
C PRO A 276 31.27 -13.18 -35.58
N VAL A 277 31.98 -14.27 -35.33
CA VAL A 277 32.13 -15.40 -36.27
C VAL A 277 30.89 -16.29 -36.23
N PHE A 278 30.24 -16.35 -35.07
CA PHE A 278 29.03 -17.12 -34.86
C PHE A 278 28.02 -16.30 -34.08
N THR A 279 26.78 -16.27 -34.57
CA THR A 279 25.63 -15.69 -33.88
C THR A 279 24.45 -16.62 -34.10
N MET A 280 23.90 -17.13 -33.00
CA MET A 280 22.73 -18.00 -33.02
C MET A 280 21.77 -17.60 -31.92
N SER A 281 20.48 -17.66 -32.20
CA SER A 281 19.39 -17.35 -31.27
C SER A 281 18.37 -18.50 -31.31
N ALA A 282 18.08 -19.09 -30.15
CA ALA A 282 17.05 -20.10 -29.98
C ALA A 282 15.74 -19.46 -29.53
N GLN A 283 14.69 -19.59 -30.35
CA GLN A 283 13.36 -19.03 -30.09
C GLN A 283 12.26 -20.11 -30.17
N GLN A 284 11.18 -19.90 -29.40
CA GLN A 284 9.94 -20.69 -29.46
C GLN A 284 10.19 -22.21 -29.45
N ASN A 285 10.05 -22.89 -30.60
CA ASN A 285 10.18 -24.35 -30.74
C ASN A 285 11.59 -24.90 -30.45
N GLN A 286 12.61 -24.04 -30.45
CA GLN A 286 13.98 -24.40 -30.06
C GLN A 286 14.20 -24.32 -28.55
N LEU A 287 13.26 -23.74 -27.80
CA LEU A 287 13.23 -23.74 -26.35
C LEU A 287 12.28 -24.86 -25.90
N ARG A 288 12.84 -25.91 -25.32
CA ARG A 288 12.08 -27.07 -24.83
C ARG A 288 12.04 -27.08 -23.32
N ASP A 289 10.84 -27.22 -22.78
CA ASP A 289 10.65 -27.45 -21.35
C ASP A 289 11.12 -28.86 -20.99
N LEU A 290 11.81 -28.98 -19.86
CA LEU A 290 12.28 -30.27 -19.38
C LEU A 290 11.11 -31.07 -18.80
N SER A 291 10.95 -32.33 -19.23
CA SER A 291 9.91 -33.17 -18.65
C SER A 291 10.28 -33.60 -17.22
N GLU A 292 9.28 -33.81 -16.36
CA GLU A 292 9.54 -34.26 -14.98
C GLU A 292 10.36 -35.56 -14.94
N LYS A 293 10.15 -36.47 -15.90
CA LYS A 293 10.92 -37.73 -16.00
C LYS A 293 12.39 -37.47 -16.32
N ASP A 294 12.66 -36.54 -17.24
CA ASP A 294 14.03 -36.18 -17.63
C ASP A 294 14.73 -35.42 -16.51
N TYR A 295 13.99 -34.60 -15.76
CA TYR A 295 14.51 -33.90 -14.59
C TYR A 295 14.86 -34.85 -13.44
N GLN A 296 14.02 -35.86 -13.17
CA GLN A 296 14.33 -36.91 -12.19
C GLN A 296 15.55 -37.74 -12.61
N ALA A 297 15.67 -38.06 -13.91
CA ALA A 297 16.87 -38.71 -14.45
C ALA A 297 18.11 -37.82 -14.27
N PHE A 298 17.97 -36.52 -14.50
CA PHE A 298 19.02 -35.52 -14.30
C PHE A 298 19.45 -35.44 -12.82
N LEU A 299 18.51 -35.39 -11.87
CA LEU A 299 18.78 -35.46 -10.42
C LEU A 299 19.55 -36.74 -10.04
N SER A 300 19.13 -37.90 -10.58
CA SER A 300 19.78 -39.17 -10.29
C SER A 300 21.23 -39.22 -10.78
N SER A 301 21.58 -38.46 -11.84
CA SER A 301 22.95 -38.40 -12.37
C SER A 301 23.93 -37.64 -11.45
N TYR A 302 23.42 -36.76 -10.61
CA TYR A 302 24.18 -35.97 -9.63
C TYR A 302 24.09 -36.50 -8.20
N SER A 303 23.59 -37.74 -7.99
CA SER A 303 23.35 -38.33 -6.67
C SER A 303 24.57 -38.34 -5.73
N TYR A 304 25.78 -38.32 -6.29
CA TYR A 304 27.05 -38.38 -5.56
C TYR A 304 27.68 -37.00 -5.27
N GLU A 305 27.09 -35.92 -5.77
CA GLU A 305 27.60 -34.55 -5.61
C GLU A 305 26.59 -33.72 -4.79
N PRO A 306 26.79 -33.56 -3.47
CA PRO A 306 25.79 -32.93 -2.59
C PRO A 306 25.61 -31.44 -2.91
N SER A 307 26.65 -30.78 -3.42
CA SER A 307 26.60 -29.36 -3.81
C SER A 307 25.71 -29.11 -5.03
N ALA A 308 25.74 -30.04 -6.00
CA ALA A 308 24.88 -30.03 -7.18
C ALA A 308 23.43 -30.36 -6.80
N LEU A 309 23.21 -31.38 -5.96
CA LEU A 309 21.87 -31.75 -5.51
C LEU A 309 21.16 -30.62 -4.76
N GLN A 310 21.85 -29.94 -3.83
CA GLN A 310 21.27 -28.81 -3.10
C GLN A 310 20.85 -27.67 -4.05
N PHE A 311 21.61 -27.44 -5.12
CA PHE A 311 21.24 -26.47 -6.15
C PHE A 311 20.02 -26.94 -6.94
N LEU A 312 19.99 -28.20 -7.38
CA LEU A 312 18.89 -28.73 -8.18
C LEU A 312 17.59 -28.79 -7.38
N GLU A 313 17.61 -29.21 -6.12
CA GLU A 313 16.42 -29.23 -5.25
C GLU A 313 15.74 -27.85 -5.07
N ALA A 314 16.46 -26.76 -5.31
CA ALA A 314 15.88 -25.41 -5.27
C ALA A 314 15.01 -25.08 -6.51
N TYR A 315 15.09 -25.89 -7.58
CA TYR A 315 14.35 -25.70 -8.83
C TYR A 315 13.37 -26.86 -9.06
N SER A 316 12.32 -26.58 -9.82
CA SER A 316 11.40 -27.60 -10.35
C SER A 316 11.67 -27.82 -11.84
N ALA A 317 11.14 -28.92 -12.41
CA ALA A 317 11.32 -29.20 -13.84
C ALA A 317 10.82 -28.06 -14.75
N GLU A 318 9.77 -27.35 -14.32
CA GLU A 318 9.21 -26.20 -15.03
C GLU A 318 10.14 -24.97 -15.04
N ASP A 319 11.08 -24.88 -14.10
CA ASP A 319 12.02 -23.77 -14.00
C ASP A 319 13.25 -23.96 -14.92
N VAL A 320 13.36 -25.12 -15.57
CA VAL A 320 14.50 -25.48 -16.43
C VAL A 320 14.06 -25.56 -17.88
N THR A 321 14.65 -24.70 -18.71
CA THR A 321 14.43 -24.68 -20.15
C THR A 321 15.71 -25.10 -20.88
N VAL A 322 15.57 -25.98 -21.87
CA VAL A 322 16.64 -26.43 -22.76
C VAL A 322 16.57 -25.64 -24.06
N ALA A 323 17.60 -24.84 -24.34
CA ALA A 323 17.76 -24.13 -25.60
C ALA A 323 18.59 -24.97 -26.58
N GLU A 324 17.96 -25.38 -27.67
CA GLU A 324 18.58 -26.08 -28.80
C GLU A 324 19.05 -25.06 -29.84
N LEU A 325 20.36 -24.83 -29.90
CA LEU A 325 21.00 -23.87 -30.80
C LEU A 325 21.57 -24.65 -32.01
N PRO A 326 21.07 -24.44 -33.25
CA PRO A 326 21.68 -25.05 -34.43
C PRO A 326 23.17 -24.70 -34.57
N GLY A 327 23.97 -25.62 -35.11
CA GLY A 327 25.42 -25.46 -35.25
C GLY A 327 25.87 -24.52 -36.36
N SER A 328 24.95 -24.03 -37.21
CA SER A 328 25.24 -23.08 -38.30
C SER A 328 24.82 -21.68 -37.90
N SER A 329 25.66 -20.66 -38.09
CA SER A 329 25.34 -19.26 -37.74
C SER A 329 24.11 -18.73 -38.50
N ASN A 330 23.27 -17.92 -37.84
CA ASN A 330 22.14 -17.23 -38.47
C ASN A 330 22.59 -16.09 -39.41
N SER A 331 23.81 -15.59 -39.21
CA SER A 331 24.38 -14.49 -39.98
C SER A 331 25.63 -14.90 -40.73
N LEU A 332 25.80 -14.33 -41.93
CA LEU A 332 27.03 -14.42 -42.70
C LEU A 332 28.13 -13.59 -42.03
N TRP A 333 29.36 -14.10 -42.03
CA TRP A 333 30.51 -13.38 -41.50
C TRP A 333 31.02 -12.35 -42.52
N THR A 334 30.53 -11.10 -42.42
CA THR A 334 30.80 -10.01 -43.36
C THR A 334 32.02 -9.16 -42.98
N ILE A 335 33.13 -9.79 -42.57
CA ILE A 335 34.36 -9.08 -42.22
C ILE A 335 34.96 -8.37 -43.45
N SER A 336 35.43 -7.14 -43.29
CA SER A 336 36.06 -6.38 -44.38
C SER A 336 37.35 -7.07 -44.88
N PRO A 337 37.70 -7.00 -46.18
CA PRO A 337 38.93 -7.60 -46.69
C PRO A 337 40.21 -7.13 -45.95
N PRO A 338 40.36 -5.83 -45.60
CA PRO A 338 41.48 -5.38 -44.75
C PRO A 338 41.48 -6.02 -43.36
N SER A 339 40.33 -6.09 -42.69
CA SER A 339 40.19 -6.71 -41.36
C SER A 339 40.49 -8.21 -41.41
N ARG A 340 40.13 -8.90 -42.50
CA ARG A 340 40.46 -10.32 -42.72
C ARG A 340 41.97 -10.53 -42.87
N HIS A 341 42.65 -9.66 -43.62
CA HIS A 341 44.12 -9.74 -43.75
C HIS A 341 44.79 -9.47 -42.40
N TYR A 342 44.31 -8.48 -41.65
CA TYR A 342 44.80 -8.17 -40.30
C TYR A 342 44.57 -9.33 -39.32
N LEU A 343 43.38 -9.93 -39.31
CA LEU A 343 43.09 -11.13 -38.50
C LEU A 343 44.03 -12.28 -38.85
N SER A 344 44.31 -12.50 -40.15
CA SER A 344 45.27 -13.53 -40.57
C SER A 344 46.67 -13.29 -40.01
N HIS A 345 47.15 -12.04 -39.94
CA HIS A 345 48.44 -11.72 -39.30
C HIS A 345 48.39 -11.92 -37.79
N VAL A 346 47.31 -11.49 -37.14
CA VAL A 346 47.15 -11.54 -35.67
C VAL A 346 46.95 -12.97 -35.16
N LEU A 347 46.33 -13.87 -35.95
CA LEU A 347 46.17 -15.29 -35.60
C LEU A 347 47.51 -16.05 -35.55
N HIS A 348 48.60 -15.52 -36.10
CA HIS A 348 49.94 -16.09 -35.96
C HIS A 348 50.63 -15.74 -34.63
N LEU A 349 50.03 -14.86 -33.80
CA LEU A 349 50.54 -14.51 -32.47
C LEU A 349 50.15 -15.59 -31.44
N ASP A 350 50.99 -15.79 -30.41
CA ASP A 350 50.89 -16.88 -29.43
C ASP A 350 49.60 -16.92 -28.59
N SER A 351 48.90 -15.78 -28.47
CA SER A 351 47.68 -15.68 -27.66
C SER A 351 46.68 -14.74 -28.32
N PHE A 352 45.53 -15.28 -28.72
CA PHE A 352 44.43 -14.48 -29.24
C PHE A 352 43.14 -14.69 -28.43
N PRO A 353 42.46 -13.61 -27.96
CA PRO A 353 41.26 -13.74 -27.13
C PRO A 353 40.04 -14.15 -27.98
N LEU A 354 39.42 -15.28 -27.63
CA LEU A 354 38.09 -15.68 -28.07
C LEU A 354 37.10 -15.37 -26.96
N THR A 355 36.05 -14.64 -27.29
CA THR A 355 35.01 -14.26 -26.33
C THR A 355 33.70 -14.94 -26.70
N LEU A 356 33.18 -15.74 -25.77
CA LEU A 356 31.82 -16.29 -25.85
C LEU A 356 30.90 -15.40 -25.03
N SER A 357 29.81 -14.91 -25.60
CA SER A 357 28.77 -14.22 -24.83
C SER A 357 27.41 -14.84 -25.09
N TRP A 358 26.54 -14.79 -24.08
CA TRP A 358 25.16 -15.24 -24.16
C TRP A 358 24.22 -14.13 -23.72
N THR A 359 23.04 -14.12 -24.31
CA THR A 359 21.92 -13.27 -23.90
C THR A 359 20.72 -14.14 -23.59
N VAL A 360 20.13 -13.95 -22.42
CA VAL A 360 18.86 -14.58 -22.06
C VAL A 360 17.83 -13.47 -21.96
N GLN A 361 16.83 -13.54 -22.83
CA GLN A 361 15.75 -12.58 -22.88
C GLN A 361 14.56 -13.15 -22.09
N ARG A 362 14.03 -12.41 -21.11
CA ARG A 362 12.90 -12.84 -20.29
C ARG A 362 11.84 -11.74 -20.19
N TYR A 363 10.66 -12.14 -19.73
CA TYR A 363 9.64 -11.19 -19.36
C TYR A 363 10.03 -10.49 -18.04
N CYS A 364 10.02 -9.16 -18.03
CA CYS A 364 10.22 -8.37 -16.82
C CYS A 364 8.86 -7.92 -16.29
N PRO A 365 8.38 -8.45 -15.15
CA PRO A 365 7.10 -8.03 -14.56
C PRO A 365 7.19 -6.71 -13.78
N LEU A 366 8.39 -6.14 -13.57
CA LEU A 366 8.59 -4.91 -12.77
C LEU A 366 8.37 -3.61 -13.56
N LEU A 367 8.40 -3.67 -14.88
CA LEU A 367 8.19 -2.52 -15.76
C LEU A 367 6.92 -2.80 -16.57
N THR A 368 5.93 -1.92 -16.44
CA THR A 368 4.65 -1.95 -17.19
C THR A 368 4.82 -1.80 -18.71
N THR A 369 6.06 -1.58 -19.17
CA THR A 369 6.47 -1.77 -20.55
C THR A 369 7.24 -3.07 -20.66
N SER A 370 6.88 -3.90 -21.65
CA SER A 370 7.55 -5.14 -22.04
C SER A 370 9.00 -4.89 -22.45
N LEU A 371 9.85 -4.53 -21.49
CA LEU A 371 11.27 -4.34 -21.68
C LEU A 371 11.95 -5.65 -21.37
N GLN A 372 12.56 -6.17 -22.41
CA GLN A 372 13.42 -7.34 -22.41
C GLN A 372 14.62 -7.05 -21.52
N GLU A 373 14.72 -7.73 -20.37
CA GLU A 373 15.96 -7.69 -19.61
C GLU A 373 16.98 -8.58 -20.32
N ILE A 374 17.97 -7.94 -20.95
CA ILE A 374 19.03 -8.62 -21.68
C ILE A 374 20.19 -8.83 -20.70
N SER A 375 20.35 -10.04 -20.19
CA SER A 375 21.53 -10.38 -19.40
C SER A 375 22.70 -10.73 -20.30
N GLN A 376 23.73 -9.88 -20.38
CA GLN A 376 24.96 -10.12 -21.16
C GLN A 376 26.14 -10.44 -20.23
N LEU A 377 26.74 -11.61 -20.40
CA LEU A 377 28.04 -11.93 -19.80
C LEU A 377 28.95 -12.53 -20.87
N SER A 378 30.22 -12.12 -20.86
CA SER A 378 31.25 -12.56 -21.80
C SER A 378 32.34 -13.35 -21.07
N ARG A 379 32.68 -14.54 -21.60
CA ARG A 379 33.78 -15.38 -21.12
C ARG A 379 34.92 -15.34 -22.12
N LEU A 380 36.11 -15.03 -21.63
CA LEU A 380 37.33 -14.88 -22.43
C LEU A 380 38.16 -16.17 -22.34
N ALA A 381 38.44 -16.78 -23.49
CA ALA A 381 39.30 -17.95 -23.63
C ALA A 381 40.46 -17.60 -24.55
N THR A 382 41.68 -17.98 -24.19
CA THR A 382 42.87 -17.70 -25.00
C THR A 382 43.10 -18.84 -25.99
N LEU A 383 43.11 -18.54 -27.28
CA LEU A 383 43.41 -19.51 -28.32
C LEU A 383 44.89 -19.53 -28.67
N LYS A 384 45.45 -20.74 -28.77
CA LYS A 384 46.59 -21.06 -29.64
C LYS A 384 46.03 -21.67 -30.91
N VAL A 385 45.85 -20.85 -31.95
CA VAL A 385 45.34 -21.31 -33.25
C VAL A 385 46.52 -21.38 -34.21
N LEU A 386 47.01 -22.59 -34.47
CA LEU A 386 47.87 -22.84 -35.63
C LEU A 386 46.97 -23.37 -36.75
N ASN A 387 46.80 -22.58 -37.82
CA ASN A 387 46.06 -22.89 -39.05
C ASN A 387 44.53 -23.07 -38.95
N VAL A 388 43.78 -21.96 -38.91
CA VAL A 388 42.30 -21.93 -39.08
C VAL A 388 41.83 -21.87 -40.54
N PHE A 389 42.72 -21.65 -41.52
CA PHE A 389 42.33 -21.48 -42.93
C PHE A 389 42.54 -22.72 -43.83
N ASN A 390 43.10 -23.80 -43.30
CA ASN A 390 43.07 -25.10 -43.97
C ASN A 390 41.80 -25.83 -43.52
N CYS A 391 41.04 -26.40 -44.46
CA CYS A 391 39.73 -27.06 -44.32
C CYS A 391 39.69 -28.23 -43.30
N VAL A 392 40.02 -27.96 -42.04
CA VAL A 392 40.17 -28.93 -40.94
C VAL A 392 39.39 -28.36 -39.75
N SER A 393 38.54 -29.20 -39.16
CA SER A 393 37.81 -28.85 -37.94
C SER A 393 38.79 -28.72 -36.78
N SER A 394 38.80 -27.57 -36.11
CA SER A 394 39.63 -27.31 -34.92
C SER A 394 38.79 -27.38 -33.65
N VAL A 395 39.20 -28.19 -32.68
CA VAL A 395 38.50 -28.35 -31.40
C VAL A 395 39.10 -27.40 -30.37
N ILE A 396 38.28 -26.52 -29.81
CA ILE A 396 38.67 -25.62 -28.72
C ILE A 396 38.12 -26.18 -27.40
N PRO A 397 38.98 -26.54 -26.43
CA PRO A 397 38.52 -27.07 -25.15
C PRO A 397 37.88 -25.99 -24.27
N ASP A 398 36.90 -26.39 -23.46
CA ASP A 398 36.36 -25.67 -22.29
C ASP A 398 35.76 -24.26 -22.53
N VAL A 399 35.29 -23.97 -23.74
CA VAL A 399 34.67 -22.66 -24.08
C VAL A 399 33.20 -22.59 -23.67
N PHE A 400 32.39 -23.58 -24.08
CA PHE A 400 30.93 -23.52 -24.00
C PHE A 400 30.38 -24.06 -22.67
N PRO A 401 29.67 -23.25 -21.87
CA PRO A 401 28.97 -23.73 -20.68
C PRO A 401 27.64 -24.40 -21.08
N CYS A 402 27.40 -25.62 -20.62
CA CYS A 402 26.14 -26.32 -20.82
C CYS A 402 25.02 -25.86 -19.86
N PHE A 403 25.39 -25.32 -18.69
CA PHE A 403 24.46 -24.94 -17.62
C PHE A 403 24.61 -23.45 -17.27
N LEU A 404 23.52 -22.70 -17.41
CA LEU A 404 23.41 -21.29 -17.05
C LEU A 404 22.30 -21.09 -16.01
N ARG A 405 22.58 -20.27 -15.00
CA ARG A 405 21.56 -19.71 -14.13
C ARG A 405 21.16 -18.35 -14.69
N ALA A 406 19.86 -18.17 -14.90
CA ALA A 406 19.21 -16.91 -15.21
C ALA A 406 18.47 -16.40 -13.96
N PRO A 407 19.16 -15.73 -13.04
CA PRO A 407 18.54 -15.13 -11.85
C PRO A 407 17.71 -13.91 -12.25
N SER A 408 16.84 -13.39 -11.38
CA SER A 408 15.96 -12.24 -11.71
C SER A 408 16.69 -10.91 -11.96
N ASP A 409 18.00 -10.87 -11.77
CA ASP A 409 18.88 -9.76 -12.15
C ASP A 409 19.47 -9.95 -13.56
N SER A 410 20.08 -8.89 -14.09
CA SER A 410 20.69 -8.85 -15.41
C SER A 410 21.96 -9.70 -15.58
N ASN A 411 22.30 -10.58 -14.63
CA ASN A 411 23.56 -11.33 -14.62
C ASN A 411 23.38 -12.85 -14.70
N ALA A 412 23.25 -13.37 -15.93
CA ALA A 412 23.22 -14.81 -16.16
C ALA A 412 24.63 -15.41 -16.04
N LYS A 413 24.84 -16.30 -15.06
CA LYS A 413 26.14 -16.91 -14.76
C LYS A 413 26.14 -18.42 -15.01
N PRO A 414 27.28 -18.99 -15.45
CA PRO A 414 27.41 -20.44 -15.54
C PRO A 414 27.42 -21.07 -14.14
N ILE A 415 26.80 -22.24 -14.03
CA ILE A 415 26.64 -22.93 -12.74
C ILE A 415 27.86 -23.80 -12.49
N GLY A 416 28.83 -23.28 -11.75
CA GLY A 416 30.06 -24.01 -11.40
C GLY A 416 29.81 -25.32 -10.65
N GLN A 417 28.75 -25.39 -9.86
CA GLN A 417 28.36 -26.55 -9.04
C GLN A 417 27.96 -27.78 -9.87
N LEU A 418 27.54 -27.59 -11.13
CA LEU A 418 27.12 -28.69 -12.02
C LEU A 418 28.26 -29.24 -12.88
N TYR A 419 29.46 -28.66 -12.80
CA TYR A 419 30.66 -29.18 -13.43
C TYR A 419 31.49 -29.95 -12.40
N PRO A 420 31.37 -31.29 -12.33
CA PRO A 420 32.20 -32.07 -11.42
C PRO A 420 33.67 -31.88 -11.81
N GLY A 421 34.53 -31.66 -10.80
CA GLY A 421 35.97 -31.52 -10.99
C GLY A 421 36.51 -32.70 -11.80
N THR A 422 37.11 -32.39 -12.93
CA THR A 422 37.85 -33.26 -13.86
C THR A 422 37.83 -34.76 -13.54
N ASN A 423 36.97 -35.52 -14.24
CA ASN A 423 37.07 -36.95 -14.58
C ASN A 423 35.82 -37.81 -14.35
N HIS A 424 34.69 -37.26 -13.88
CA HIS A 424 33.42 -37.99 -13.93
C HIS A 424 32.58 -37.53 -15.12
N ARG A 425 32.42 -38.49 -16.05
CA ARG A 425 31.55 -38.57 -17.22
C ARG A 425 30.72 -37.30 -17.49
N ARG A 426 30.86 -36.74 -18.69
CA ARG A 426 29.81 -35.96 -19.37
C ARG A 426 28.55 -36.84 -19.42
N GLY A 427 27.76 -36.78 -18.35
CA GLY A 427 26.64 -37.67 -18.10
C GLY A 427 25.43 -37.26 -18.92
N ALA A 428 25.17 -38.04 -19.97
CA ALA A 428 23.85 -38.64 -20.19
C ALA A 428 22.64 -37.73 -20.51
N VAL A 429 22.79 -36.56 -21.15
CA VAL A 429 21.65 -35.90 -21.83
C VAL A 429 21.92 -35.51 -23.30
N THR A 430 23.16 -35.64 -23.78
CA THR A 430 23.55 -35.28 -25.17
C THR A 430 23.59 -36.50 -26.12
N GLU A 431 22.54 -37.32 -26.12
CA GLU A 431 22.39 -38.44 -27.08
C GLU A 431 21.52 -38.12 -28.32
N ARG A 432 21.36 -36.83 -28.68
CA ARG A 432 20.90 -36.45 -30.03
C ARG A 432 22.00 -35.71 -30.77
N ARG A 433 22.79 -36.47 -31.53
CA ARG A 433 23.71 -35.97 -32.54
C ARG A 433 22.94 -35.50 -33.79
N GLU A 434 22.19 -34.41 -33.64
CA GLU A 434 21.96 -33.50 -34.77
C GLU A 434 22.87 -32.30 -34.53
N ALA A 435 23.41 -31.71 -35.59
CA ALA A 435 24.50 -30.72 -35.53
C ALA A 435 24.07 -29.41 -34.82
N GLY A 436 24.05 -29.41 -33.48
CA GLY A 436 23.62 -28.29 -32.64
C GLY A 436 24.19 -28.34 -31.22
N LEU A 437 24.16 -27.19 -30.56
CA LEU A 437 24.54 -26.96 -29.16
C LEU A 437 23.28 -27.00 -28.28
N GLN A 438 23.37 -27.60 -27.10
CA GLN A 438 22.28 -27.60 -26.12
C GLN A 438 22.69 -26.83 -24.87
N LEU A 439 21.83 -25.92 -24.42
CA LEU A 439 22.07 -25.03 -23.29
C LEU A 439 20.92 -25.13 -22.28
N PHE A 440 21.21 -25.54 -21.06
CA PHE A 440 20.25 -25.63 -19.97
C PHE A 440 20.23 -24.30 -19.22
N VAL A 441 19.06 -23.66 -19.19
CA VAL A 441 18.83 -22.38 -18.51
C VAL A 441 17.93 -22.62 -17.30
N PHE A 442 18.47 -22.36 -16.10
CA PHE A 442 17.75 -22.40 -14.84
C PHE A 442 17.21 -21.01 -14.52
N SER A 443 15.90 -20.83 -14.57
CA SER A 443 15.25 -19.54 -14.36
C SER A 443 14.75 -19.40 -12.92
N ASP A 444 15.20 -18.36 -12.22
CA ASP A 444 14.69 -18.07 -10.88
C ASP A 444 13.22 -17.60 -10.97
N LYS A 445 12.37 -18.07 -10.05
CA LYS A 445 10.98 -17.62 -9.94
C LYS A 445 10.91 -16.14 -9.60
N VAL A 446 10.01 -15.43 -10.25
CA VAL A 446 9.73 -14.01 -10.00
C VAL A 446 8.46 -13.86 -9.20
N SER A 447 8.38 -12.81 -8.38
CA SER A 447 7.10 -12.42 -7.78
C SER A 447 6.08 -12.09 -8.87
N PRO A 448 4.79 -12.33 -8.65
CA PRO A 448 3.77 -11.90 -9.58
C PRO A 448 3.81 -10.37 -9.70
N PRO A 449 3.48 -9.82 -10.89
CA PRO A 449 3.57 -8.38 -11.16
C PRO A 449 2.77 -7.53 -10.16
N SER A 450 1.66 -8.04 -9.64
CA SER A 450 0.84 -7.39 -8.59
C SER A 450 1.57 -7.19 -7.25
N LEU A 451 2.59 -7.99 -6.97
CA LEU A 451 3.45 -7.88 -5.80
C LEU A 451 4.84 -7.35 -6.19
N GLY A 452 5.03 -6.91 -7.44
CA GLY A 452 6.28 -6.33 -7.93
C GLY A 452 6.74 -5.13 -7.11
N PHE A 453 5.78 -4.32 -6.61
CA PHE A 453 6.05 -3.21 -5.70
C PHE A 453 6.67 -3.64 -4.35
N LEU A 454 6.40 -4.87 -3.92
CA LEU A 454 6.94 -5.49 -2.70
C LEU A 454 8.15 -6.38 -2.98
N ALA A 455 8.55 -6.58 -4.24
CA ALA A 455 9.49 -7.63 -4.63
C ALA A 455 10.84 -7.13 -5.14
N GLY A 456 11.05 -5.81 -5.24
CA GLY A 456 12.36 -5.22 -5.58
C GLY A 456 13.46 -5.68 -4.60
N TYR A 457 14.37 -6.55 -5.07
CA TYR A 457 15.35 -7.28 -4.25
C TYR A 457 16.28 -6.40 -3.39
N GLY A 458 16.46 -5.11 -3.72
CA GLY A 458 17.21 -4.13 -2.92
C GLY A 458 16.36 -3.24 -2.00
N TYR A 459 15.06 -3.11 -2.26
CA TYR A 459 14.13 -2.28 -1.48
C TYR A 459 13.49 -3.05 -0.32
N ASN A 460 13.46 -4.38 -0.34
CA ASN A 460 12.60 -5.14 0.57
C ASN A 460 13.12 -5.23 2.02
N HIS A 461 14.41 -5.51 2.23
CA HIS A 461 14.98 -5.49 3.58
C HIS A 461 15.06 -4.06 4.12
N GLY A 462 15.37 -3.08 3.26
CA GLY A 462 15.41 -1.66 3.62
C GLY A 462 14.06 -1.10 4.04
N THR A 463 13.00 -1.35 3.25
CA THR A 463 11.63 -0.89 3.54
C THR A 463 11.04 -1.58 4.76
N VAL A 464 11.22 -2.90 4.92
CA VAL A 464 10.76 -3.59 6.13
C VAL A 464 11.50 -3.07 7.37
N CYS A 465 12.82 -2.89 7.28
CA CYS A 465 13.61 -2.30 8.37
C CYS A 465 13.15 -0.87 8.68
N LEU A 466 12.94 -0.04 7.65
CA LEU A 466 12.44 1.32 7.81
C LEU A 466 11.08 1.36 8.49
N VAL A 467 10.11 0.54 8.04
CA VAL A 467 8.77 0.46 8.64
C VAL A 467 8.86 0.04 10.11
N VAL A 468 9.65 -1.00 10.42
CA VAL A 468 9.85 -1.46 11.80
C VAL A 468 10.52 -0.38 12.66
N LEU A 469 11.52 0.34 12.12
CA LEU A 469 12.19 1.44 12.81
C LEU A 469 11.26 2.64 13.04
N VAL A 470 10.43 2.99 12.05
CA VAL A 470 9.44 4.08 12.17
C VAL A 470 8.40 3.72 13.22
N ILE A 471 7.82 2.52 13.17
CA ILE A 471 6.86 2.06 14.17
C ILE A 471 7.53 1.99 15.55
N GLY A 472 8.77 1.49 15.64
CA GLY A 472 9.55 1.46 16.87
C GLY A 472 9.80 2.85 17.45
N LYS A 473 10.06 3.86 16.60
CA LYS A 473 10.17 5.27 17.02
C LYS A 473 8.85 5.79 17.59
N PHE A 474 7.72 5.55 16.93
CA PHE A 474 6.41 5.93 17.44
C PHE A 474 6.11 5.27 18.80
N VAL A 475 6.35 3.96 18.92
CA VAL A 475 6.19 3.24 20.20
C VAL A 475 7.08 3.84 21.29
N ARG A 476 8.32 4.23 20.94
CA ARG A 476 9.23 4.88 21.88
C ARG A 476 8.73 6.25 22.35
N GLU A 477 8.19 7.07 21.45
CA GLU A 477 7.62 8.38 21.79
C GLU A 477 6.48 8.25 22.82
N PHE A 478 5.63 7.23 22.70
CA PHE A 478 4.59 6.93 23.68
C PHE A 478 5.13 6.63 25.09
N PHE A 479 6.29 5.97 25.21
CA PHE A 479 6.88 5.64 26.52
C PHE A 479 7.78 6.74 27.09
N SER A 480 8.53 7.46 26.24
CA SER A 480 9.47 8.48 26.70
C SER A 480 8.83 9.84 26.98
N GLY A 481 7.70 10.16 26.34
CA GLY A 481 7.04 11.47 26.46
C GLY A 481 6.23 11.67 27.75
N ILE A 482 5.92 10.58 28.48
CA ILE A 482 4.99 10.60 29.62
C ILE A 482 5.46 11.54 30.74
N SER A 483 6.77 11.67 30.98
CA SER A 483 7.30 12.50 32.07
C SER A 483 7.01 13.99 31.89
N HIS A 484 6.99 14.49 30.66
CA HIS A 484 6.74 15.89 30.34
C HIS A 484 5.26 16.25 30.46
N SER A 485 4.36 15.30 30.21
CA SER A 485 2.91 15.51 30.27
C SER A 485 2.30 15.35 31.67
N ILE A 486 3.06 14.87 32.67
CA ILE A 486 2.57 14.63 34.06
C ILE A 486 1.84 15.85 34.62
N MET A 487 2.34 17.07 34.39
CA MET A 487 1.74 18.29 34.94
C MET A 487 0.32 18.57 34.40
N PHE A 488 -0.02 18.04 33.23
CA PHE A 488 -1.32 18.23 32.59
C PHE A 488 -2.20 16.98 32.73
N GLU A 489 -1.63 15.78 32.77
CA GLU A 489 -2.35 14.50 32.88
C GLU A 489 -2.80 14.17 34.31
N GLU A 490 -1.98 14.46 35.33
CA GLU A 490 -2.24 14.03 36.71
C GLU A 490 -2.98 15.08 37.54
N LEU A 491 -4.15 15.51 37.07
CA LEU A 491 -5.02 16.45 37.78
C LEU A 491 -6.10 15.69 38.60
N PRO A 492 -6.29 16.02 39.89
CA PRO A 492 -7.20 15.25 40.75
C PRO A 492 -8.68 15.66 40.63
N CYS A 493 -8.99 16.89 40.24
CA CYS A 493 -10.34 17.37 39.93
C CYS A 493 -10.27 18.44 38.82
N VAL A 494 -10.93 18.19 37.69
CA VAL A 494 -10.90 19.09 36.50
C VAL A 494 -12.20 19.87 36.30
N ASP A 495 -13.17 19.73 37.20
CA ASP A 495 -14.54 20.22 37.01
C ASP A 495 -14.60 21.74 36.79
N ARG A 496 -13.73 22.49 37.46
CA ARG A 496 -13.67 23.95 37.30
C ARG A 496 -13.07 24.38 35.96
N ILE A 497 -12.12 23.61 35.43
CA ILE A 497 -11.51 23.87 34.11
C ILE A 497 -12.52 23.52 33.03
N LEU A 498 -13.18 22.36 33.16
CA LEU A 498 -14.23 21.94 32.24
C LEU A 498 -15.38 22.96 32.22
N LYS A 499 -15.77 23.48 33.39
CA LYS A 499 -16.76 24.54 33.51
C LYS A 499 -16.32 25.82 32.77
N LEU A 500 -15.07 26.25 32.96
CA LEU A 500 -14.53 27.42 32.26
C LEU A 500 -14.57 27.23 30.72
N CYS A 501 -14.20 26.03 30.22
CA CYS A 501 -14.30 25.72 28.80
C CYS A 501 -15.76 25.71 28.31
N THR A 502 -16.70 25.15 29.09
CA THR A 502 -18.12 25.20 28.73
C THR A 502 -18.70 26.61 28.78
N ASP A 503 -18.21 27.47 29.67
CA ASP A 503 -18.60 28.86 29.75
C ASP A 503 -18.10 29.62 28.50
N ILE A 504 -16.87 29.37 28.04
CA ILE A 504 -16.36 29.89 26.75
C ILE A 504 -17.27 29.46 25.59
N PHE A 505 -17.63 28.17 25.53
CA PHE A 505 -18.54 27.66 24.49
C PHE A 505 -19.95 28.28 24.57
N LEU A 506 -20.42 28.58 25.78
CA LEU A 506 -21.71 29.23 26.00
C LEU A 506 -21.67 30.69 25.51
N VAL A 507 -20.60 31.43 25.82
CA VAL A 507 -20.43 32.82 25.40
C VAL A 507 -20.39 32.94 23.88
N ARG A 508 -19.74 32.00 23.18
CA ARG A 508 -19.77 31.92 21.70
C ARG A 508 -21.16 31.78 21.09
N THR A 509 -22.12 31.25 21.86
CA THR A 509 -23.50 31.08 21.38
C THR A 509 -24.34 32.34 21.63
N GLY A 510 -23.93 33.20 22.56
CA GLY A 510 -24.57 34.48 22.80
C GLY A 510 -23.96 35.52 21.87
N ASP A 511 -24.63 35.82 20.76
CA ASP A 511 -24.20 36.73 19.66
C ASP A 511 -23.72 38.15 20.06
N ARG A 512 -23.53 38.48 21.35
CA ARG A 512 -23.29 39.85 21.84
C ARG A 512 -22.21 40.02 22.91
N GLU A 513 -21.56 38.95 23.40
CA GLU A 513 -20.58 39.05 24.50
C GLU A 513 -19.16 38.56 24.12
N LEU A 514 -18.67 38.96 22.95
CA LEU A 514 -17.35 38.57 22.44
C LEU A 514 -16.18 39.07 23.32
N GLU A 515 -16.34 40.20 24.02
CA GLU A 515 -15.33 40.67 24.98
C GLU A 515 -15.14 39.68 26.14
N LEU A 516 -16.24 39.09 26.61
CA LEU A 516 -16.20 38.06 27.66
C LEU A 516 -15.52 36.77 27.17
N GLU A 517 -15.63 36.44 25.87
CA GLU A 517 -14.90 35.32 25.28
C GLU A 517 -13.38 35.51 25.45
N GLU A 518 -12.87 36.70 25.12
CA GLU A 518 -11.44 37.02 25.23
C GLU A 518 -10.96 36.99 26.69
N GLU A 519 -11.75 37.53 27.62
CA GLU A 519 -11.41 37.51 29.04
C GLU A 519 -11.34 36.09 29.62
N LEU A 520 -12.33 35.24 29.28
CA LEU A 520 -12.37 33.84 29.71
C LEU A 520 -11.24 33.03 29.07
N TYR A 521 -10.93 33.28 27.80
CA TYR A 521 -9.79 32.65 27.12
C TYR A 521 -8.45 33.06 27.75
N ALA A 522 -8.25 34.36 28.01
CA ALA A 522 -7.05 34.87 28.68
C ALA A 522 -6.86 34.23 30.06
N LYS A 523 -7.95 34.04 30.81
CA LYS A 523 -7.95 33.33 32.09
C LYS A 523 -7.57 31.85 31.93
N LEU A 524 -8.07 31.17 30.90
CA LEU A 524 -7.71 29.78 30.60
C LEU A 524 -6.22 29.65 30.27
N ILE A 525 -5.68 30.53 29.44
CA ILE A 525 -4.25 30.52 29.08
C ILE A 525 -3.38 30.85 30.28
N PHE A 526 -3.76 31.82 31.12
CA PHE A 526 -3.03 32.13 32.35
C PHE A 526 -2.95 30.91 33.28
N LEU A 527 -4.04 30.14 33.41
CA LEU A 527 -4.09 28.93 34.21
C LEU A 527 -3.10 27.86 33.69
N TYR A 528 -3.04 27.64 32.37
CA TYR A 528 -2.13 26.67 31.75
C TYR A 528 -0.67 27.14 31.69
N ARG A 529 -0.42 28.45 31.78
CA ARG A 529 0.93 29.03 31.81
C ARG A 529 1.62 28.86 33.18
N SER A 530 0.86 28.77 34.28
CA SER A 530 1.40 28.64 35.64
C SER A 530 0.98 27.34 36.31
N PRO A 531 1.88 26.34 36.45
CA PRO A 531 1.55 25.04 37.04
C PRO A 531 1.13 25.16 38.52
N GLU A 532 1.64 26.14 39.25
CA GLU A 532 1.23 26.39 40.64
C GLU A 532 -0.24 26.78 40.75
N THR A 533 -0.71 27.63 39.82
CA THR A 533 -2.11 28.04 39.79
C THR A 533 -3.01 26.89 39.36
N LEU A 534 -2.56 26.07 38.39
CA LEU A 534 -3.25 24.86 37.96
C LEU A 534 -3.49 23.92 39.14
N ILE A 535 -2.45 23.61 39.93
CA ILE A 535 -2.53 22.76 41.12
C ILE A 535 -3.51 23.33 42.16
N LYS A 536 -3.48 24.65 42.41
CA LYS A 536 -4.43 25.30 43.33
C LYS A 536 -5.87 25.19 42.84
N TRP A 537 -6.07 25.30 41.53
CA TRP A 537 -7.39 25.29 40.91
C TRP A 537 -8.01 23.89 40.83
N THR A 538 -7.17 22.86 40.64
CA THR A 538 -7.59 21.46 40.52
C THR A 538 -7.62 20.70 41.85
N ARG A 539 -7.36 21.38 42.97
CA ARG A 539 -7.44 20.78 44.31
C ARG A 539 -8.86 20.26 44.57
N ARG A 540 -8.95 19.05 45.14
CA ARG A 540 -10.22 18.42 45.53
C ARG A 540 -10.98 19.21 46.58
#